data_AF-A0A482ZSU4-F1
#
_entry.id   AF-A0A482ZSU4-F1
#
_cell.length_a   1.000
_cell.length_b   1.000
_cell.length_c   1.000
_cell.angle_alpha   90.00
_cell.angle_beta   90.00
_cell.angle_gamma   90.00
#
_symmetry.space_group_name_H-M   'P 1'
#
loop_
_entity.id
_entity.type
_entity.pdbx_description
1 polymer ?
#
loop_
_entity_poly.entity_id
_entity_poly.type
_entity_poly.pdbx_seq_one_letter_code
_entity_poly.pdbx_strand_id
1 'polypeptide(L)'
;MYLIDSNVFIQAKNRHYDFDFCPAFWDWLLRENENKNVFSIDKVKDEITTGDDELVGWVNNNTSNQFFLSTDVQTTTEFSVINSWIIQQNYQQSAINEFMSVADYYLIAQAKQRDAIIVTHEIPSNSLRKIKIPNVCIGLGINFVTPFMMLKKLHAKFILQ
;
A
#
# COMPACT_ATOMS: atom_id res chain seq x y z
N MET A 1 -11.47 -5.57 -0.85
CA MET A 1 -10.79 -4.62 0.05
C MET A 1 -9.59 -4.00 -0.66
N TYR A 2 -9.10 -2.85 -0.19
CA TYR A 2 -7.96 -2.12 -0.76
C TYR A 2 -6.82 -2.05 0.25
N LEU A 3 -5.58 -2.28 -0.22
CA LEU A 3 -4.35 -2.14 0.57
C LEU A 3 -3.52 -0.96 0.04
N ILE A 4 -3.32 0.05 0.88
CA ILE A 4 -2.65 1.29 0.49
C ILE A 4 -1.15 1.21 0.79
N ASP A 5 -0.34 1.53 -0.22
CA ASP A 5 1.12 1.75 -0.16
C ASP A 5 1.48 3.07 0.55
N SER A 6 2.59 3.07 1.30
CA SER A 6 3.20 4.23 1.98
C SER A 6 3.23 5.48 1.11
N ASN A 7 3.63 5.35 -0.16
CA ASN A 7 3.79 6.49 -1.07
C ASN A 7 2.46 7.21 -1.35
N VAL A 8 1.33 6.53 -1.24
CA VAL A 8 0.00 7.14 -1.39
C VAL A 8 -0.28 8.10 -0.24
N PHE A 9 0.04 7.72 1.01
CA PHE A 9 -0.13 8.59 2.17
C PHE A 9 0.80 9.79 2.11
N ILE A 10 2.07 9.56 1.76
CA ILE A 10 3.09 10.62 1.65
C ILE A 10 2.69 11.64 0.58
N GLN A 11 2.27 11.18 -0.61
CA GLN A 11 1.83 12.08 -1.68
C GLN A 11 0.50 12.76 -1.39
N ALA A 12 -0.44 12.08 -0.70
CA ALA A 12 -1.70 12.67 -0.29
C ALA A 12 -1.46 13.92 0.57
N LYS A 13 -0.68 13.75 1.65
CA LYS A 13 -0.30 14.84 2.56
C LYS A 13 0.42 15.97 1.84
N ASN A 14 1.47 15.65 1.09
CA ASN A 14 2.33 16.68 0.47
C ASN A 14 1.69 17.36 -0.75
N ARG A 15 0.47 17.00 -1.16
CA ARG A 15 -0.17 17.54 -2.38
C ARG A 15 -1.63 17.88 -2.20
N HIS A 16 -2.53 16.94 -2.50
CA HIS A 16 -3.95 17.23 -2.74
C HIS A 16 -4.82 17.07 -1.50
N TYR A 17 -4.29 16.38 -0.50
CA TYR A 17 -5.00 15.97 0.69
C TYR A 17 -4.16 16.31 1.93
N ASP A 18 -3.66 17.53 1.98
CA ASP A 18 -3.00 18.07 3.16
C ASP A 18 -3.95 18.05 4.36
N PHE A 19 -3.40 17.89 5.57
CA PHE A 19 -4.19 17.78 6.79
C PHE A 19 -4.92 19.09 7.14
N ASP A 20 -4.36 20.25 6.82
CA ASP A 20 -4.91 21.55 7.19
C ASP A 20 -6.10 21.92 6.28
N PHE A 21 -5.89 21.91 4.97
CA PHE A 21 -6.92 22.37 4.03
C PHE A 21 -7.83 21.26 3.48
N CYS A 22 -7.49 19.98 3.65
CA CYS A 22 -8.30 18.86 3.16
C CYS A 22 -8.40 17.67 4.15
N PRO A 23 -8.81 17.90 5.41
CA PRO A 23 -8.91 16.84 6.42
C PRO A 23 -9.92 15.74 6.04
N ALA A 24 -10.93 16.09 5.22
CA ALA A 24 -12.00 15.18 4.82
C ALA A 24 -11.51 13.90 4.11
N PHE A 25 -10.35 13.93 3.46
CA PHE A 25 -9.73 12.72 2.88
C PHE A 25 -9.28 11.73 3.96
N TRP A 26 -8.65 12.23 5.02
CA TRP A 26 -8.16 11.42 6.13
C TRP A 26 -9.31 10.83 6.94
N ASP A 27 -10.36 11.62 7.20
CA ASP A 27 -11.59 11.13 7.83
C ASP A 27 -12.30 10.09 6.95
N TRP A 28 -12.24 10.26 5.63
CA TRP A 28 -12.78 9.27 4.70
C TRP A 28 -12.02 7.95 4.74
N LEU A 29 -10.68 7.96 4.83
CA LEU A 29 -9.90 6.74 4.99
C LEU A 29 -10.31 5.95 6.25
N LEU A 30 -10.51 6.65 7.37
CA LEU A 30 -10.95 6.02 8.62
C LEU A 30 -12.36 5.43 8.50
N ARG A 31 -13.31 6.15 7.91
CA ARG A 31 -14.66 5.63 7.65
C ARG A 31 -14.67 4.41 6.73
N GLU A 32 -13.86 4.41 5.67
CA GLU A 32 -13.76 3.25 4.79
C GLU A 32 -13.07 2.06 5.46
N ASN A 33 -12.20 2.32 6.43
CA ASN A 33 -11.63 1.27 7.26
C ASN A 33 -12.67 0.65 8.21
N GLU A 34 -13.51 1.46 8.86
CA GLU A 34 -14.64 0.97 9.65
C GLU A 34 -15.60 0.11 8.80
N ASN A 35 -15.80 0.48 7.53
CA ASN A 35 -16.56 -0.29 6.56
C ASN A 35 -15.82 -1.51 5.98
N LYS A 36 -14.58 -1.78 6.41
CA LYS A 36 -13.71 -2.86 5.93
C LYS A 36 -13.40 -2.80 4.44
N ASN A 37 -13.40 -1.60 3.86
CA ASN A 37 -13.06 -1.37 2.47
C ASN A 37 -11.58 -1.06 2.29
N VAL A 38 -10.99 -0.26 3.18
CA VAL A 38 -9.63 0.29 3.04
C VAL A 38 -8.77 -0.07 4.26
N PHE A 39 -7.56 -0.53 3.98
CA PHE A 39 -6.56 -0.88 4.98
C PHE A 39 -5.15 -0.54 4.47
N SER A 40 -4.18 -0.65 5.35
CA SER A 40 -2.76 -0.77 5.00
C SER A 40 -2.14 -1.87 5.88
N ILE A 41 -0.82 -2.01 5.88
CA ILE A 41 -0.11 -3.06 6.61
C ILE A 41 0.87 -2.48 7.62
N ASP A 42 1.22 -3.27 8.63
CA ASP A 42 2.22 -2.90 9.64
C ASP A 42 3.54 -2.40 9.03
N LYS A 43 4.04 -2.99 7.94
CA LYS A 43 5.28 -2.54 7.28
C LYS A 43 5.19 -1.18 6.62
N VAL A 44 4.02 -0.82 6.09
CA VAL A 44 3.76 0.53 5.56
C VAL A 44 3.73 1.53 6.72
N LYS A 45 3.13 1.15 7.85
CA LYS A 45 3.20 1.96 9.07
C LYS A 45 4.66 2.16 9.52
N ASP A 46 5.44 1.10 9.62
CA ASP A 46 6.85 1.16 10.04
C ASP A 46 7.65 2.14 9.16
N GLU A 47 7.46 2.07 7.83
CA GLU A 47 8.09 2.96 6.86
C GLU A 47 7.69 4.43 7.07
N ILE A 48 6.40 4.72 7.23
CA ILE A 48 5.91 6.07 7.48
C ILE A 48 6.45 6.63 8.80
N THR A 49 6.46 5.81 9.87
CA THR A 49 6.90 6.23 11.21
C THR A 49 8.40 6.46 11.34
N THR A 50 9.18 6.16 10.29
CA THR A 50 10.61 6.51 10.22
C THR A 50 10.81 8.01 9.92
N GLY A 51 9.79 8.70 9.39
CA GLY A 51 9.79 10.15 9.27
C GLY A 51 9.57 10.87 10.61
N ASP A 52 9.43 12.20 10.55
CA ASP A 52 9.12 13.04 11.72
C ASP A 52 8.19 14.18 11.32
N ASP A 53 6.97 13.83 10.91
CA ASP A 53 5.98 14.82 10.48
C ASP A 53 4.56 14.49 10.98
N GLU A 54 3.61 15.34 10.62
CA GLU A 54 2.19 15.20 10.95
C GLU A 54 1.56 13.86 10.48
N LEU A 55 2.12 13.21 9.45
CA LEU A 55 1.66 11.89 9.02
C LEU A 55 1.95 10.85 10.09
N VAL A 56 3.12 10.94 10.71
CA VAL A 56 3.52 10.05 11.82
C VAL A 56 2.54 10.22 12.97
N GLY A 57 2.17 11.46 13.29
CA GLY A 57 1.14 11.78 14.28
C GLY A 57 -0.21 11.11 13.95
N TRP A 58 -0.67 11.25 12.71
CA TRP A 58 -1.92 10.62 12.26
C TRP A 58 -1.86 9.08 12.34
N VAL A 59 -0.77 8.47 11.88
CA VAL A 59 -0.59 7.00 11.91
C VAL A 59 -0.58 6.49 13.35
N ASN A 60 0.11 7.17 14.26
CA ASN A 60 0.19 6.76 15.66
C ASN A 60 -1.17 6.90 16.36
N ASN A 61 -1.91 7.97 16.11
CA ASN A 61 -3.24 8.19 16.68
C ASN A 61 -4.29 7.19 16.16
N ASN A 62 -4.11 6.66 14.96
CA ASN A 62 -5.06 5.74 14.32
C ASN A 62 -4.61 4.27 14.33
N THR A 63 -3.54 3.95 15.07
CA THR A 63 -3.02 2.57 15.20
C THR A 63 -4.01 1.62 15.89
N SER A 64 -4.86 2.12 16.80
CA SER A 64 -5.86 1.32 17.51
C SER A 64 -7.02 0.85 16.63
N ASN A 65 -7.21 1.45 15.45
CA ASN A 65 -8.42 1.26 14.63
C ASN A 65 -8.36 0.06 13.70
N GLN A 66 -7.40 -0.86 13.87
CA GLN A 66 -7.20 -2.02 12.97
C GLN A 66 -6.93 -1.61 11.51
N PHE A 67 -6.51 -0.36 11.27
CA PHE A 67 -6.21 0.17 9.95
C PHE A 67 -4.99 -0.52 9.32
N PHE A 68 -3.97 -0.80 10.15
CA PHE A 68 -2.75 -1.47 9.75
C PHE A 68 -2.82 -2.95 10.13
N LEU A 69 -2.93 -3.80 9.12
CA LEU A 69 -2.98 -5.25 9.30
C LEU A 69 -1.59 -5.80 9.64
N SER A 70 -1.51 -6.61 10.69
CA SER A 70 -0.28 -7.30 11.04
C SER A 70 0.06 -8.40 10.03
N THR A 71 1.35 -8.59 9.79
CA THR A 71 1.84 -9.74 9.02
C THR A 71 1.55 -11.03 9.80
N ASP A 72 0.66 -11.86 9.26
CA ASP A 72 0.26 -13.14 9.87
C ASP A 72 1.00 -14.34 9.24
N VAL A 73 0.88 -15.51 9.86
CA VAL A 73 1.52 -16.75 9.38
C VAL A 73 0.96 -17.18 8.01
N GLN A 74 -0.25 -16.77 7.66
CA GLN A 74 -0.83 -17.05 6.35
C GLN A 74 -0.24 -16.16 5.25
N THR A 75 0.20 -14.94 5.58
CA THR A 75 0.94 -14.08 4.66
C THR A 75 2.27 -14.73 4.27
N THR A 76 2.92 -15.43 5.20
CA THR A 76 4.24 -16.04 4.93
C THR A 76 4.18 -17.20 3.95
N THR A 77 3.02 -17.83 3.72
CA THR A 77 2.89 -18.87 2.69
C THR A 77 2.97 -18.30 1.28
N GLU A 78 2.48 -17.07 1.08
CA GLU A 78 2.50 -16.38 -0.22
C GLU A 78 3.90 -15.92 -0.65
N PHE A 79 4.83 -15.77 0.30
CA PHE A 79 6.23 -15.44 0.03
C PHE A 79 6.89 -16.45 -0.92
N SER A 80 6.59 -17.74 -0.77
CA SER A 80 7.13 -18.78 -1.66
C SER A 80 6.71 -18.59 -3.11
N VAL A 81 5.46 -18.15 -3.34
CA VAL A 81 4.91 -17.91 -4.68
C VAL A 81 5.54 -16.67 -5.30
N ILE A 82 5.63 -15.58 -4.53
CA ILE A 82 6.26 -14.34 -4.98
C ILE A 82 7.73 -14.58 -5.33
N ASN A 83 8.48 -15.26 -4.45
CA ASN A 83 9.89 -15.56 -4.67
C ASN A 83 10.10 -16.43 -5.90
N SER A 84 9.26 -17.46 -6.08
CA SER A 84 9.31 -18.32 -7.26
C SER A 84 9.11 -17.53 -8.55
N TRP A 85 8.18 -16.56 -8.55
CA TRP A 85 7.97 -15.68 -9.70
C TRP A 85 9.16 -14.74 -9.94
N ILE A 86 9.71 -14.12 -8.88
CA ILE A 86 10.85 -13.20 -8.98
C ILE A 86 12.09 -13.90 -9.56
N ILE A 87 12.40 -15.11 -9.11
CA ILE A 87 13.56 -15.89 -9.55
C ILE A 87 13.45 -16.30 -11.03
N GLN A 88 12.23 -16.44 -11.55
CA GLN A 88 12.00 -16.70 -12.97
C GLN A 88 12.21 -15.45 -13.85
N GLN A 89 12.37 -14.27 -13.24
CA GLN A 89 12.65 -13.02 -13.96
C GLN A 89 14.16 -12.75 -14.02
N ASN A 90 14.56 -11.88 -14.96
CA ASN A 90 15.95 -11.48 -15.14
C ASN A 90 16.37 -10.28 -14.27
N TYR A 91 15.79 -10.12 -13.07
CA TYR A 91 16.16 -9.03 -12.16
C TYR A 91 17.58 -9.21 -11.62
N GLN A 92 18.25 -8.10 -11.35
CA GLN A 92 19.54 -8.14 -10.67
C GLN A 92 19.39 -8.62 -9.24
N GLN A 93 20.35 -9.39 -8.72
CA GLN A 93 20.30 -9.90 -7.35
C GLN A 93 20.18 -8.78 -6.31
N SER A 94 20.81 -7.63 -6.53
CA SER A 94 20.65 -6.43 -5.68
C SER A 94 19.21 -5.95 -5.63
N ALA A 95 18.51 -5.93 -6.77
CA ALA A 95 17.11 -5.51 -6.87
C ALA A 95 16.18 -6.50 -6.14
N ILE A 96 16.48 -7.80 -6.22
CA ILE A 96 15.74 -8.86 -5.52
C ILE A 96 15.90 -8.67 -4.00
N ASN A 97 17.14 -8.52 -3.53
CA ASN A 97 17.43 -8.36 -2.10
C ASN A 97 16.80 -7.09 -1.53
N GLU A 98 16.88 -5.97 -2.26
CA GLU A 98 16.25 -4.71 -1.87
C GLU A 98 14.72 -4.88 -1.78
N PHE A 99 14.10 -5.45 -2.80
CA PHE A 99 12.65 -5.65 -2.85
C PHE A 99 12.14 -6.51 -1.68
N MET A 100 12.84 -7.60 -1.35
CA MET A 100 12.46 -8.47 -0.22
C MET A 100 12.60 -7.79 1.15
N SER A 101 13.32 -6.68 1.24
CA SER A 101 13.57 -5.97 2.50
C SER A 101 12.58 -4.83 2.80
N VAL A 102 11.79 -4.42 1.81
CA VAL A 102 10.89 -3.26 1.91
C VAL A 102 9.43 -3.65 2.09
N ALA A 103 8.59 -2.68 2.49
CA ALA A 103 7.17 -2.88 2.75
C ALA A 103 6.40 -3.46 1.54
N ASP A 104 6.79 -3.10 0.31
CA ASP A 104 6.16 -3.54 -0.94
C ASP A 104 6.02 -5.06 -1.04
N TYR A 105 7.04 -5.80 -0.62
CA TYR A 105 7.04 -7.27 -0.65
C TYR A 105 5.95 -7.86 0.26
N TYR A 106 5.83 -7.31 1.47
CA TYR A 106 4.80 -7.70 2.44
C TYR A 106 3.40 -7.27 1.99
N LEU A 107 3.29 -6.08 1.38
CA LEU A 107 2.04 -5.55 0.84
C LEU A 107 1.48 -6.46 -0.24
N ILE A 108 2.32 -6.93 -1.16
CA ILE A 108 1.93 -7.86 -2.22
C ILE A 108 1.51 -9.22 -1.67
N ALA A 109 2.22 -9.73 -0.66
CA ALA A 109 1.86 -10.99 -0.02
C ALA A 109 0.49 -10.94 0.65
N GLN A 110 0.22 -9.88 1.43
CA GLN A 110 -1.09 -9.64 2.04
C GLN A 110 -2.18 -9.46 0.99
N ALA A 111 -1.89 -8.75 -0.11
CA ALA A 111 -2.84 -8.57 -1.19
C ALA A 111 -3.22 -9.90 -1.84
N LYS A 112 -2.25 -10.76 -2.08
CA LYS A 112 -2.47 -12.09 -2.66
C LYS A 112 -3.27 -13.00 -1.74
N GLN A 113 -2.90 -13.06 -0.46
CA GLN A 113 -3.59 -13.89 0.55
C GLN A 113 -5.07 -13.51 0.67
N ARG A 114 -5.38 -12.22 0.63
CA ARG A 114 -6.73 -11.69 0.92
C ARG A 114 -7.56 -11.37 -0.32
N ASP A 115 -7.04 -11.67 -1.52
CA ASP A 115 -7.60 -11.21 -2.79
C ASP A 115 -7.90 -9.69 -2.78
N ALA A 116 -6.97 -8.92 -2.19
CA ALA A 116 -7.10 -7.49 -2.04
C ALA A 116 -6.53 -6.74 -3.26
N ILE A 117 -7.01 -5.52 -3.46
CA ILE A 117 -6.55 -4.63 -4.52
C ILE A 117 -5.48 -3.71 -3.95
N ILE A 118 -4.28 -3.72 -4.52
CA ILE A 118 -3.22 -2.79 -4.10
C ILE A 118 -3.49 -1.39 -4.65
N VAL A 119 -3.26 -0.37 -3.83
CA VAL A 119 -3.39 1.02 -4.20
C VAL A 119 -2.01 1.65 -4.14
N THR A 120 -1.46 2.00 -5.32
CA THR A 120 -0.12 2.58 -5.44
C THR A 120 -0.09 3.65 -6.54
N HIS A 121 0.86 4.57 -6.44
CA HIS A 121 1.19 5.52 -7.51
C HIS A 121 2.18 4.95 -8.52
N GLU A 122 2.76 3.77 -8.28
CA GLU A 122 3.71 3.17 -9.21
C GLU A 122 3.08 2.80 -10.55
N ILE A 123 3.88 2.94 -11.61
CA ILE A 123 3.58 2.44 -12.95
C ILE A 123 4.55 1.30 -13.31
N PRO A 124 4.10 0.28 -14.07
CA PRO A 124 4.95 -0.78 -14.57
C PRO A 124 6.23 -0.25 -15.22
N SER A 125 7.32 -1.00 -15.11
CA SER A 125 8.63 -0.62 -15.65
C SER A 125 9.40 -1.83 -16.14
N ASN A 126 10.10 -1.70 -17.26
CA ASN A 126 10.95 -2.75 -17.81
C ASN A 126 12.38 -2.75 -17.22
N SER A 127 12.62 -2.02 -16.12
CA SER A 127 13.93 -1.97 -15.47
C SER A 127 14.23 -3.28 -14.75
N LEU A 128 15.40 -3.87 -15.02
CA LEU A 128 15.91 -5.05 -14.29
C LEU A 128 16.58 -4.68 -12.95
N ARG A 129 16.77 -3.38 -12.67
CA ARG A 129 17.46 -2.88 -11.48
C ARG A 129 16.54 -2.56 -10.31
N LYS A 130 15.23 -2.52 -10.54
CA LYS A 130 14.23 -2.26 -9.50
C LYS A 130 12.97 -3.03 -9.81
N ILE A 131 12.53 -3.82 -8.83
CA ILE A 131 11.23 -4.50 -8.89
C ILE A 131 10.18 -3.49 -8.44
N LYS A 132 9.12 -3.34 -9.23
CA LYS A 132 8.00 -2.44 -8.94
C LYS A 132 6.75 -3.23 -8.58
N ILE A 133 5.89 -2.67 -7.74
CA ILE A 133 4.65 -3.30 -7.30
C ILE A 133 3.80 -3.77 -8.50
N PRO A 134 3.53 -2.92 -9.52
CA PRO A 134 2.72 -3.33 -10.67
C PRO A 134 3.29 -4.51 -11.46
N ASN A 135 4.62 -4.63 -11.56
CA ASN A 135 5.24 -5.73 -12.31
C ASN A 135 4.91 -7.08 -11.66
N VAL A 136 5.04 -7.15 -10.33
CA VAL A 136 4.72 -8.34 -9.55
C VAL A 136 3.22 -8.62 -9.60
N CYS A 137 2.41 -7.57 -9.48
CA CYS A 137 0.95 -7.70 -9.54
C CYS A 137 0.48 -8.29 -10.87
N ILE A 138 0.98 -7.77 -12.00
CA ILE A 138 0.68 -8.31 -13.34
C ILE A 138 1.13 -9.77 -13.45
N GLY A 139 2.34 -10.07 -12.98
CA GLY A 139 2.92 -11.41 -13.06
C GLY A 139 2.19 -12.47 -12.23
N LEU A 140 1.56 -12.07 -11.12
CA LEU A 140 0.85 -12.95 -10.20
C LEU A 140 -0.68 -12.86 -10.27
N GLY A 141 -1.22 -12.05 -11.19
CA GLY A 141 -2.66 -11.83 -11.34
C GLY A 141 -3.31 -11.06 -10.19
N ILE A 142 -2.54 -10.23 -9.47
CA ILE A 142 -3.04 -9.41 -8.36
C ILE A 142 -3.57 -8.10 -8.93
N ASN A 143 -4.74 -7.68 -8.48
CA ASN A 143 -5.33 -6.42 -8.89
C ASN A 143 -4.61 -5.24 -8.23
N PHE A 144 -4.32 -4.20 -9.00
CA PHE A 144 -3.82 -2.93 -8.48
C PHE A 144 -4.50 -1.75 -9.18
N VAL A 145 -4.63 -0.64 -8.47
CA VAL A 145 -5.26 0.59 -8.98
C VAL A 145 -4.54 1.83 -8.47
N THR A 146 -4.77 2.96 -9.13
CA THR A 146 -4.31 4.26 -8.61
C THR A 146 -5.22 4.74 -7.48
N PRO A 147 -4.74 5.64 -6.60
CA PRO A 147 -5.58 6.24 -5.56
C PRO A 147 -6.83 6.94 -6.12
N PHE A 148 -6.71 7.58 -7.29
CA PHE A 148 -7.85 8.19 -7.98
C PHE A 148 -8.92 7.17 -8.41
N MET A 149 -8.50 5.99 -8.88
CA MET A 149 -9.43 4.92 -9.23
C MET A 149 -10.11 4.35 -7.98
N MET A 150 -9.37 4.18 -6.88
CA MET A 150 -9.95 3.76 -5.59
C MET A 150 -11.03 4.76 -5.13
N LEU A 151 -10.71 6.06 -5.09
CA LEU A 151 -11.65 7.11 -4.70
C LEU A 151 -12.92 7.11 -5.55
N LYS A 152 -12.78 6.94 -6.88
CA LYS A 152 -13.93 6.84 -7.79
C LYS A 152 -14.78 5.59 -7.53
N LYS A 153 -14.14 4.42 -7.34
CA LYS A 153 -14.83 3.15 -7.10
C LYS A 153 -15.57 3.12 -5.76
N LEU A 154 -15.04 3.81 -4.76
CA LEU A 154 -15.66 3.96 -3.44
C LEU A 154 -16.58 5.19 -3.35
N HIS A 155 -16.85 5.86 -4.48
CA HIS A 155 -17.75 7.01 -4.56
C HIS A 155 -17.44 8.13 -3.55
N ALA A 156 -16.15 8.35 -3.27
CA ALA A 156 -15.70 9.38 -2.34
C ALA A 156 -16.19 10.77 -2.78
N LYS A 157 -16.70 11.55 -1.82
CA LYS A 157 -17.17 12.93 -2.03
C LYS A 157 -16.63 13.82 -0.91
N PHE A 158 -15.85 14.82 -1.29
CA PHE A 158 -15.33 15.85 -0.39
C PHE A 158 -16.06 17.17 -0.71
N ILE A 159 -17.12 17.46 0.04
CA ILE A 159 -17.98 18.62 -0.19
C ILE A 159 -17.72 19.63 0.93
N LEU A 160 -17.49 20.89 0.56
CA LEU A 160 -17.34 21.99 1.52
C LEU A 160 -18.70 22.26 2.19
N GLN A 161 -18.66 22.49 3.50
CA GLN A 161 -19.83 22.92 4.27
C GLN A 161 -20.12 24.41 4.03
#